data_AF-A0A921H8N7-F1
#
_entry.id   AF-A0A921H8N7-F1
#
_cell.length_a   1.000
_cell.length_b   1.000
_cell.length_c   1.000
_cell.angle_alpha   90.00
_cell.angle_beta   90.00
_cell.angle_gamma   90.00
#
_symmetry.space_group_name_H-M   'P 1'
#
loop_
_entity.id
_entity.type
_entity.pdbx_description
1 polymer ?
#
loop_
_entity_poly.entity_id
_entity_poly.type
_entity_poly.pdbx_seq_one_letter_code
_entity_poly.pdbx_strand_id
1 'polypeptide(L)'
;MNKYIYIGFLFFLLGCQKEGVVSFDQEKDCIQFNYDPKEEQMVLEYDFAFQTVAGEDEWGYPTDIYLGDSISRDTISVFLSLMGHASDVDREFKLKTVPLELLEELPLATVEFLPTYTFRANHLLDTVQVILVRPEQRGKYAVGITFDFEDGNSLFDSGAEEQSVYEVFVSDRYEEPADWDQNALGEFSEEKYAFFVTVLGVKFSPYLDWGTYNQMLRDKLTEFNEKHPDSPKDFTFPVWTKPNWWDWYMGAGTYLGEFSEAKKEFVISVVGEENYTDWTDWASFMPQLREAYDAYNADHPDKPLPFAPFPPDPEVPDKDK
;
A
#
# COMPACT_ATOMS: atom_id res chain seq x y z
N MET A 1 -66.60 -50.10 -52.36
CA MET A 1 -65.99 -48.85 -51.84
C MET A 1 -65.77 -49.04 -50.34
N ASN A 2 -64.53 -48.83 -49.91
CA ASN A 2 -63.88 -49.21 -48.63
C ASN A 2 -64.66 -48.98 -47.34
N LYS A 3 -64.28 -49.78 -46.31
CA LYS A 3 -64.00 -49.43 -44.88
C LYS A 3 -64.49 -50.57 -43.93
N TYR A 4 -63.81 -51.12 -42.92
CA TYR A 4 -62.65 -50.76 -42.08
C TYR A 4 -61.93 -52.03 -41.57
N ILE A 5 -60.61 -51.92 -41.34
CA ILE A 5 -59.77 -52.86 -40.56
C ILE A 5 -59.47 -52.18 -39.21
N TYR A 6 -59.55 -52.91 -38.11
CA TYR A 6 -58.80 -52.63 -36.87
C TYR A 6 -58.33 -53.95 -36.26
N ILE A 7 -57.06 -54.29 -36.50
CA ILE A 7 -56.32 -55.31 -35.74
C ILE A 7 -55.21 -54.55 -35.03
N GLY A 8 -55.13 -54.77 -33.71
CA GLY A 8 -54.21 -54.06 -32.82
C GLY A 8 -52.75 -54.29 -33.17
N PHE A 9 -51.97 -53.22 -33.01
CA PHE A 9 -50.52 -53.28 -32.99
C PHE A 9 -50.05 -52.51 -31.76
N LEU A 10 -49.70 -53.26 -30.73
CA LEU A 10 -49.07 -52.79 -29.50
C LEU A 10 -47.58 -53.10 -29.62
N PHE A 11 -46.80 -52.16 -30.16
CA PHE A 11 -45.34 -52.19 -30.08
C PHE A 11 -44.79 -50.76 -30.18
N PHE A 12 -43.67 -50.52 -29.49
CA PHE A 12 -42.90 -49.28 -29.32
C PHE A 12 -43.11 -48.51 -28.00
N LEU A 13 -42.75 -49.15 -26.90
CA LEU A 13 -42.02 -48.48 -25.82
C LEU A 13 -40.62 -49.10 -25.75
N LEU A 14 -39.75 -48.68 -26.68
CA LEU A 14 -38.31 -48.86 -26.51
C LEU A 14 -37.88 -47.91 -25.39
N GLY A 15 -37.39 -48.49 -24.31
CA GLY A 15 -36.90 -47.76 -23.15
C GLY A 15 -35.79 -46.79 -23.54
N CYS A 16 -35.88 -45.57 -23.02
CA CYS A 16 -34.69 -44.82 -22.69
C CYS A 16 -33.90 -45.67 -21.70
N GLN A 17 -32.79 -46.27 -22.13
CA GLN A 17 -31.73 -46.59 -21.18
C GLN A 17 -31.35 -45.27 -20.53
N LYS A 18 -31.64 -45.12 -19.24
CA LYS A 18 -30.87 -44.21 -18.41
C LYS A 18 -29.44 -44.67 -18.55
N GLU A 19 -28.64 -43.97 -19.34
CA GLU A 19 -27.20 -43.94 -19.10
C GLU A 19 -27.05 -43.71 -17.60
N GLY A 20 -26.42 -44.66 -16.92
CA GLY A 20 -26.20 -44.57 -15.49
C GLY A 20 -25.57 -43.21 -15.22
N VAL A 21 -26.21 -42.42 -14.36
CA VAL A 21 -25.52 -41.30 -13.73
C VAL A 21 -24.23 -41.91 -13.18
N VAL A 22 -23.08 -41.44 -13.65
CA VAL A 22 -21.79 -41.76 -13.05
C VAL A 22 -21.92 -41.29 -11.61
N SER A 23 -22.23 -42.22 -10.71
CA SER A 23 -22.13 -41.96 -9.28
C SER A 23 -20.65 -42.05 -8.99
N PHE A 24 -20.06 -40.90 -8.68
CA PHE A 24 -18.80 -40.90 -7.96
C PHE A 24 -19.12 -41.48 -6.59
N ASP A 25 -18.83 -42.77 -6.41
CA ASP A 25 -18.86 -43.43 -5.11
C ASP A 25 -17.64 -42.92 -4.33
N GLN A 26 -17.72 -41.66 -3.90
CA GLN A 26 -16.73 -41.04 -3.03
C GLN A 26 -17.19 -41.24 -1.58
N GLU A 27 -16.36 -41.94 -0.80
CA GLU A 27 -16.64 -42.23 0.61
C GLU A 27 -16.53 -40.96 1.49
N LYS A 28 -15.85 -39.91 1.01
CA LYS A 28 -15.70 -38.62 1.68
C LYS A 28 -16.09 -37.48 0.76
N ASP A 29 -16.59 -36.40 1.35
CA ASP A 29 -16.77 -35.14 0.62
C ASP A 29 -15.41 -34.53 0.28
N CYS A 30 -15.34 -33.78 -0.82
CA CYS A 30 -14.10 -33.13 -1.25
C CYS A 30 -14.08 -31.65 -0.88
N ILE A 31 -12.94 -31.19 -0.37
CA ILE A 31 -12.70 -29.77 -0.07
C ILE A 31 -11.78 -29.16 -1.14
N GLN A 32 -12.05 -27.91 -1.49
CA GLN A 32 -11.27 -27.15 -2.47
C GLN A 32 -11.38 -25.65 -2.22
N PHE A 33 -10.52 -24.85 -2.85
CA PHE A 33 -10.67 -23.39 -2.81
C PHE A 33 -11.86 -22.96 -3.69
N ASN A 34 -12.58 -21.93 -3.25
CA ASN A 34 -13.69 -21.41 -4.03
C ASN A 34 -13.14 -20.60 -5.22
N TYR A 35 -13.54 -20.97 -6.43
CA TYR A 35 -13.20 -20.24 -7.65
C TYR A 35 -14.43 -19.48 -8.15
N ASP A 36 -14.36 -18.16 -8.11
CA ASP A 36 -15.23 -17.30 -8.89
C ASP A 36 -14.40 -16.60 -9.97
N PRO A 37 -14.59 -16.93 -11.26
CA PRO A 37 -13.82 -16.35 -12.35
C PRO A 37 -14.03 -14.84 -12.51
N LYS A 38 -15.11 -14.26 -11.97
CA LYS A 38 -15.33 -12.81 -12.02
C LYS A 38 -14.53 -12.05 -10.97
N GLU A 39 -14.23 -12.72 -9.87
CA GLU A 39 -13.62 -12.15 -8.68
C GLU A 39 -12.18 -12.66 -8.49
N GLU A 40 -11.67 -13.46 -9.43
CA GLU A 40 -10.33 -14.07 -9.43
C GLU A 40 -9.93 -14.69 -8.08
N GLN A 41 -10.90 -15.28 -7.38
CA GLN A 41 -10.81 -15.60 -5.93
C GLN A 41 -9.74 -16.60 -5.52
N MET A 42 -8.98 -17.19 -6.45
CA MET A 42 -7.87 -18.08 -6.12
C MET A 42 -6.49 -17.47 -6.34
N VAL A 43 -6.43 -16.19 -6.69
CA VAL A 43 -5.20 -15.43 -6.80
C VAL A 43 -5.29 -14.23 -5.86
N LEU A 44 -4.31 -14.10 -4.97
CA LEU A 44 -4.16 -12.92 -4.13
C LEU A 44 -2.87 -12.20 -4.47
N GLU A 45 -3.00 -10.93 -4.86
CA GLU A 45 -1.88 -10.00 -4.90
C GLU A 45 -1.90 -9.15 -3.63
N TYR A 46 -0.83 -9.22 -2.85
CA TYR A 46 -0.72 -8.52 -1.58
C TYR A 46 0.56 -7.66 -1.55
N ASP A 47 0.41 -6.36 -1.35
CA ASP A 47 1.52 -5.41 -1.32
C ASP A 47 1.74 -4.82 0.08
N PHE A 48 2.76 -5.30 0.80
CA PHE A 48 3.10 -4.79 2.13
C PHE A 48 3.55 -3.32 2.11
N ALA A 49 4.16 -2.86 1.02
CA ALA A 49 4.81 -1.54 0.98
C ALA A 49 3.79 -0.40 1.11
N PHE A 50 2.58 -0.62 0.60
CA PHE A 50 1.56 0.42 0.44
C PHE A 50 0.20 0.06 1.05
N GLN A 51 0.17 -0.76 2.09
CA GLN A 51 -1.02 -0.96 2.91
C GLN A 51 -1.44 0.34 3.60
N THR A 52 -2.76 0.52 3.72
CA THR A 52 -3.36 1.72 4.30
C THR A 52 -4.38 1.38 5.38
N VAL A 53 -4.61 2.35 6.26
CA VAL A 53 -5.75 2.39 7.16
C VAL A 53 -6.50 3.71 6.98
N ALA A 54 -7.81 3.68 7.17
CA ALA A 54 -8.59 4.90 7.23
C ALA A 54 -8.14 5.75 8.43
N GLY A 55 -7.87 7.02 8.17
CA GLY A 55 -7.52 8.03 9.16
C GLY A 55 -8.04 9.40 8.74
N GLU A 56 -7.46 10.44 9.32
CA GLU A 56 -7.81 11.83 9.03
C GLU A 56 -6.55 12.62 8.70
N ASP A 57 -6.63 13.55 7.76
CA ASP A 57 -5.56 14.49 7.46
C ASP A 57 -5.47 15.61 8.53
N GLU A 58 -4.53 16.54 8.33
CA GLU A 58 -4.32 17.69 9.24
C GLU A 58 -5.57 18.59 9.41
N TRP A 59 -6.55 18.47 8.51
CA TRP A 59 -7.79 19.24 8.51
C TRP A 59 -9.01 18.42 8.96
N GLY A 60 -8.81 17.17 9.39
CA GLY A 60 -9.87 16.28 9.84
C GLY A 60 -10.66 15.61 8.71
N TYR A 61 -10.18 15.67 7.46
CA TYR A 61 -10.83 14.96 6.35
C TYR A 61 -10.41 13.50 6.31
N PRO A 62 -11.35 12.57 6.09
CA PRO A 62 -11.03 11.15 5.94
C PRO A 62 -10.01 10.93 4.81
N THR A 63 -8.93 10.24 5.13
CA THR A 63 -7.84 9.92 4.19
C THR A 63 -7.27 8.54 4.49
N ASP A 64 -6.50 8.01 3.55
CA ASP A 64 -5.76 6.77 3.73
C ASP A 64 -4.36 7.08 4.27
N ILE A 65 -4.04 6.54 5.45
CA ILE A 65 -2.72 6.62 6.07
C ILE A 65 -1.94 5.36 5.72
N TYR A 66 -0.79 5.54 5.06
CA TYR A 66 0.10 4.44 4.72
C TYR A 66 0.83 3.93 5.95
N LEU A 67 0.90 2.61 6.12
CA LEU A 67 1.51 2.00 7.30
C LEU A 67 3.03 1.83 7.17
N GLY A 68 3.53 1.64 5.95
CA GLY A 68 4.93 1.35 5.68
C GLY A 68 5.44 0.16 6.50
N ASP A 69 6.62 0.29 7.09
CA ASP A 69 7.28 -0.70 7.97
C ASP A 69 6.62 -0.88 9.35
N SER A 70 5.53 -0.17 9.63
CA SER A 70 4.79 -0.33 10.89
C SER A 70 4.05 -1.67 10.98
N ILE A 71 3.86 -2.36 9.84
CA ILE A 71 3.26 -3.70 9.79
C ILE A 71 4.30 -4.76 9.43
N SER A 72 4.27 -5.86 10.18
CA SER A 72 5.10 -7.04 9.94
C SER A 72 4.29 -8.27 9.52
N ARG A 73 2.96 -8.19 9.62
CA ARG A 73 2.03 -9.29 9.37
C ARG A 73 0.64 -8.74 9.05
N ASP A 74 -0.14 -9.50 8.28
CA ASP A 74 -1.55 -9.22 8.07
C ASP A 74 -2.38 -10.49 7.91
N THR A 75 -3.68 -10.39 8.13
CA THR A 75 -4.62 -11.52 8.08
C THR A 75 -5.41 -11.47 6.78
N ILE A 76 -5.26 -12.51 5.96
CA ILE A 76 -5.99 -12.63 4.69
C ILE A 76 -7.09 -13.68 4.81
N SER A 77 -8.14 -13.52 3.99
CA SER A 77 -9.26 -14.47 3.94
C SER A 77 -9.11 -15.40 2.74
N VAL A 78 -9.26 -16.70 3.00
CA VAL A 78 -9.22 -17.76 1.99
C VAL A 78 -10.59 -18.40 1.90
N PHE A 79 -11.16 -18.42 0.69
CA PHE A 79 -12.51 -18.90 0.43
C PHE A 79 -12.48 -20.36 0.03
N LEU A 80 -13.40 -21.14 0.59
CA LEU A 80 -13.46 -22.59 0.46
C LEU A 80 -14.81 -23.01 -0.10
N SER A 81 -14.82 -24.08 -0.87
CA SER A 81 -16.04 -24.75 -1.31
C SER A 81 -15.96 -26.26 -1.08
N LEU A 82 -17.12 -26.86 -0.93
CA LEU A 82 -17.28 -28.30 -0.73
C LEU A 82 -17.96 -28.94 -1.94
N MET A 83 -17.36 -30.01 -2.48
CA MET A 83 -18.02 -30.92 -3.40
C MET A 83 -18.56 -32.11 -2.61
N GLY A 84 -19.89 -32.26 -2.58
CA GLY A 84 -20.56 -33.30 -1.81
C GLY A 84 -21.69 -32.72 -0.99
N HIS A 85 -21.79 -33.10 0.28
CA HIS A 85 -22.93 -32.75 1.14
C HIS A 85 -22.53 -31.82 2.28
N ALA A 86 -23.41 -30.85 2.56
CA ALA A 86 -23.32 -30.07 3.79
C ALA A 86 -23.61 -31.00 4.99
N SER A 87 -22.57 -31.30 5.76
CA SER A 87 -22.68 -32.09 6.99
C SER A 87 -23.34 -31.26 8.11
N ASP A 88 -24.05 -31.92 9.02
CA ASP A 88 -24.64 -31.28 10.21
C ASP A 88 -23.63 -31.09 11.36
N VAL A 89 -22.38 -31.52 11.17
CA VAL A 89 -21.27 -31.33 12.12
C VAL A 89 -20.12 -30.57 11.50
N ASP A 90 -19.38 -29.86 12.35
CA ASP A 90 -18.13 -29.19 12.00
C ASP A 90 -17.06 -30.23 11.65
N ARG A 91 -16.25 -29.92 10.64
CA ARG A 91 -15.19 -30.82 10.16
C ARG A 91 -13.84 -30.12 10.13
N GLU A 92 -12.85 -30.75 10.74
CA GLU A 92 -11.49 -30.22 10.81
C GLU A 92 -10.69 -30.52 9.55
N PHE A 93 -9.83 -29.58 9.18
CA PHE A 93 -8.83 -29.72 8.14
C PHE A 93 -7.57 -28.93 8.49
N LYS A 94 -6.53 -29.09 7.68
CA LYS A 94 -5.25 -28.40 7.82
C LYS A 94 -4.80 -27.81 6.49
N LEU A 95 -3.98 -26.78 6.57
CA LEU A 95 -3.39 -26.10 5.43
C LEU A 95 -1.87 -26.15 5.54
N LYS A 96 -1.22 -26.10 4.38
CA LYS A 96 0.24 -25.95 4.25
C LYS A 96 0.57 -25.13 3.01
N THR A 97 1.82 -24.71 2.91
CA THR A 97 2.36 -24.07 1.71
C THR A 97 2.98 -25.07 0.74
N VAL A 98 2.89 -24.77 -0.55
CA VAL A 98 3.63 -25.44 -1.63
C VAL A 98 4.28 -24.40 -2.55
N PRO A 99 5.45 -24.68 -3.14
CA PRO A 99 6.00 -23.86 -4.21
C PRO A 99 5.08 -23.85 -5.44
N LEU A 100 5.06 -22.74 -6.19
CA LEU A 100 4.34 -22.64 -7.46
C LEU A 100 5.27 -23.04 -8.61
N GLU A 101 4.90 -24.08 -9.36
CA GLU A 101 5.76 -24.70 -10.39
C GLU A 101 6.26 -23.73 -11.47
N LEU A 102 5.46 -22.72 -11.83
CA LEU A 102 5.82 -21.74 -12.86
C LEU A 102 6.62 -20.54 -12.32
N LEU A 103 6.87 -20.49 -11.01
CA LEU A 103 7.45 -19.34 -10.31
C LEU A 103 8.57 -19.76 -9.34
N GLU A 104 9.24 -20.88 -9.60
CA GLU A 104 10.33 -21.41 -8.76
C GLU A 104 11.50 -20.43 -8.57
N GLU A 105 11.64 -19.43 -9.44
CA GLU A 105 12.65 -18.38 -9.32
C GLU A 105 12.34 -17.33 -8.24
N LEU A 106 11.07 -17.20 -7.83
CA LEU A 106 10.68 -16.29 -6.76
C LEU A 106 10.91 -16.94 -5.39
N PRO A 107 11.45 -16.19 -4.41
CA PRO A 107 11.52 -16.67 -3.04
C PRO A 107 10.12 -16.93 -2.47
N LEU A 108 10.02 -17.90 -1.57
CA LEU A 108 8.75 -18.28 -0.96
C LEU A 108 8.28 -17.22 0.03
N ALA A 109 7.02 -16.80 -0.10
CA ALA A 109 6.37 -15.99 0.92
C ALA A 109 6.13 -16.83 2.20
N THR A 110 6.16 -16.17 3.35
CA THR A 110 5.92 -16.84 4.64
C THR A 110 4.45 -16.70 5.03
N VAL A 111 3.81 -17.85 5.30
CA VAL A 111 2.41 -17.94 5.74
C VAL A 111 2.37 -18.68 7.07
N GLU A 112 1.76 -18.09 8.09
CA GLU A 112 1.50 -18.74 9.37
C GLU A 112 0.08 -19.32 9.38
N PHE A 113 -0.02 -20.60 9.76
CA PHE A 113 -1.29 -21.32 9.85
C PHE A 113 -1.67 -21.61 11.30
N LEU A 114 -2.97 -21.72 11.55
CA LEU A 114 -3.48 -22.34 12.76
C LEU A 114 -3.16 -23.84 12.75
N PRO A 115 -3.00 -24.49 13.92
CA PRO A 115 -2.77 -25.94 13.99
C PRO A 115 -3.86 -26.77 13.30
N THR A 116 -5.09 -26.26 13.29
CA THR A 116 -6.24 -26.83 12.56
C THR A 116 -7.25 -25.72 12.23
N TYR A 117 -8.03 -25.97 11.18
CA TYR A 117 -9.13 -25.14 10.72
C TYR A 117 -10.43 -25.93 10.75
N THR A 118 -11.55 -25.22 10.80
CA THR A 118 -12.88 -25.82 10.84
C THR A 118 -13.69 -25.38 9.63
N PHE A 119 -14.21 -26.35 8.89
CA PHE A 119 -15.27 -26.15 7.92
C PHE A 119 -16.62 -26.31 8.63
N ARG A 120 -17.42 -25.25 8.67
CA ARG A 120 -18.62 -25.13 9.49
C ARG A 120 -19.75 -26.04 9.01
N ALA A 121 -20.50 -26.59 9.95
CA ALA A 121 -21.70 -27.38 9.70
C ALA A 121 -22.74 -26.62 8.87
N ASN A 122 -23.49 -27.35 8.05
CA ASN A 122 -24.59 -26.88 7.20
C ASN A 122 -24.18 -25.87 6.12
N HIS A 123 -22.89 -25.79 5.80
CA HIS A 123 -22.35 -24.92 4.76
C HIS A 123 -21.83 -25.72 3.56
N LEU A 124 -21.89 -25.11 2.38
CA LEU A 124 -21.17 -25.56 1.17
C LEU A 124 -20.04 -24.60 0.78
N LEU A 125 -20.08 -23.39 1.33
CA LEU A 125 -19.07 -22.35 1.17
C LEU A 125 -18.62 -21.90 2.55
N ASP A 126 -17.32 -21.72 2.72
CA ASP A 126 -16.75 -21.25 3.97
C ASP A 126 -15.58 -20.27 3.72
N THR A 127 -15.08 -19.67 4.79
CA THR A 127 -13.97 -18.73 4.75
C THR A 127 -13.12 -18.93 5.98
N VAL A 128 -11.81 -19.04 5.79
CA VAL A 128 -10.84 -19.11 6.87
C VAL A 128 -9.81 -18.00 6.75
N GLN A 129 -9.13 -17.72 7.84
CA GLN A 129 -8.10 -16.70 7.89
C GLN A 129 -6.71 -17.32 8.05
N VAL A 130 -5.75 -16.81 7.28
CA VAL A 130 -4.33 -17.16 7.42
C VAL A 130 -3.53 -15.87 7.58
N ILE A 131 -2.34 -15.97 8.14
CA ILE A 131 -1.51 -14.80 8.41
C ILE A 131 -0.37 -14.76 7.39
N LEU A 132 -0.31 -13.69 6.60
CA LEU A 132 0.85 -13.37 5.79
C LEU A 132 1.88 -12.65 6.64
N VAL A 133 3.13 -13.09 6.56
CA VAL A 133 4.26 -12.44 7.24
C VAL A 133 5.03 -11.62 6.23
N ARG A 134 5.33 -10.37 6.58
CA ARG A 134 6.14 -9.50 5.74
C ARG A 134 7.54 -10.09 5.57
N PRO A 135 8.05 -10.20 4.33
CA PRO A 135 9.41 -10.68 4.10
C PRO A 135 10.48 -9.80 4.75
N GLU A 136 11.57 -10.41 5.21
CA GLU A 136 12.70 -9.67 5.80
C GLU A 136 13.47 -8.83 4.77
N GLN A 137 13.48 -9.27 3.51
CA GLN A 137 14.14 -8.58 2.40
C GLN A 137 13.09 -8.02 1.44
N ARG A 138 13.29 -6.79 0.96
CA ARG A 138 12.45 -6.20 -0.09
C ARG A 138 12.49 -7.07 -1.33
N GLY A 139 11.33 -7.33 -1.93
CA GLY A 139 11.25 -8.32 -2.98
C GLY A 139 9.83 -8.60 -3.45
N LYS A 140 9.77 -9.47 -4.45
CA LYS A 140 8.55 -10.15 -4.86
C LYS A 140 8.68 -11.61 -4.47
N TYR A 141 7.62 -12.17 -3.93
CA TYR A 141 7.55 -13.51 -3.38
C TYR A 141 6.27 -14.18 -3.87
N ALA A 142 6.30 -15.50 -3.96
CA ALA A 142 5.14 -16.27 -4.34
C ALA A 142 5.03 -17.55 -3.52
N VAL A 143 3.81 -17.98 -3.22
CA VAL A 143 3.54 -19.25 -2.54
C VAL A 143 2.15 -19.74 -2.87
N GLY A 144 1.99 -21.06 -3.01
CA GLY A 144 0.68 -21.70 -3.04
C GLY A 144 0.24 -22.12 -1.65
N ILE A 145 -0.99 -21.87 -1.27
CA ILE A 145 -1.62 -22.47 -0.10
C ILE A 145 -2.43 -23.68 -0.56
N THR A 146 -2.30 -24.82 0.11
CA THR A 146 -3.03 -26.05 -0.20
C THR A 146 -3.46 -26.79 1.05
N PHE A 147 -4.33 -27.78 0.88
CA PHE A 147 -4.81 -28.64 1.96
C PHE A 147 -3.76 -29.69 2.33
N ASP A 148 -3.63 -29.95 3.62
CA ASP A 148 -2.73 -30.99 4.11
C ASP A 148 -3.49 -32.30 4.38
N PHE A 149 -3.39 -33.22 3.43
CA PHE A 149 -4.01 -34.54 3.50
C PHE A 149 -3.08 -35.64 4.03
N GLU A 150 -1.81 -35.32 4.34
CA GLU A 150 -0.77 -36.34 4.64
C GLU A 150 -0.97 -37.05 5.98
N ASP A 151 -1.69 -36.44 6.92
CA ASP A 151 -1.92 -36.97 8.27
C ASP A 151 -2.84 -38.20 8.32
N GLY A 152 -3.42 -38.64 7.20
CA GLY A 152 -4.27 -39.84 7.07
C GLY A 152 -5.62 -39.76 7.79
N ASN A 153 -5.79 -38.81 8.71
CA ASN A 153 -7.01 -38.54 9.48
C ASN A 153 -7.89 -37.45 8.84
N SER A 154 -7.60 -37.05 7.59
CA SER A 154 -8.42 -36.05 6.90
C SER A 154 -9.86 -36.54 6.75
N LEU A 155 -10.80 -35.69 7.17
CA LEU A 155 -12.24 -35.89 6.98
C LEU A 155 -12.70 -35.57 5.55
N PHE A 156 -11.81 -34.97 4.75
CA PHE A 156 -12.05 -34.59 3.36
C PHE A 156 -11.08 -35.32 2.42
N ASP A 157 -11.53 -35.52 1.19
CA ASP A 157 -10.66 -35.81 0.06
C ASP A 157 -10.37 -34.52 -0.75
N SER A 158 -9.41 -34.59 -1.67
CA SER A 158 -9.10 -33.49 -2.59
C SER A 158 -10.24 -33.25 -3.57
N GLY A 159 -10.63 -31.99 -3.78
CA GLY A 159 -11.55 -31.58 -4.84
C GLY A 159 -10.87 -31.47 -6.21
N ALA A 160 -11.40 -30.59 -7.05
CA ALA A 160 -10.89 -30.34 -8.40
C ALA A 160 -9.42 -29.89 -8.37
N GLU A 161 -8.60 -30.45 -9.27
CA GLU A 161 -7.15 -30.21 -9.29
C GLU A 161 -6.83 -28.73 -9.53
N GLU A 162 -7.57 -28.09 -10.42
CA GLU A 162 -7.46 -26.66 -10.71
C GLU A 162 -7.92 -25.76 -9.57
N GLN A 163 -8.53 -26.32 -8.50
CA GLN A 163 -8.97 -25.60 -7.30
C GLN A 163 -8.22 -26.07 -6.03
N SER A 164 -7.11 -26.78 -6.22
CA SER A 164 -6.34 -27.39 -5.12
C SER A 164 -5.28 -26.46 -4.52
N VAL A 165 -4.95 -25.37 -5.21
CA VAL A 165 -3.93 -24.39 -4.80
C VAL A 165 -4.50 -22.98 -4.89
N TYR A 166 -4.35 -22.22 -3.81
CA TYR A 166 -4.62 -20.79 -3.76
C TYR A 166 -3.30 -20.05 -3.91
N GLU A 167 -3.16 -19.27 -4.97
CA GLU A 167 -1.91 -18.59 -5.31
C GLU A 167 -1.82 -17.25 -4.56
N VAL A 168 -0.70 -17.03 -3.87
CA VAL A 168 -0.42 -15.78 -3.18
C VAL A 168 0.86 -15.17 -3.72
N PHE A 169 0.73 -13.94 -4.23
CA PHE A 169 1.82 -13.09 -4.67
C PHE A 169 2.02 -11.98 -3.64
N VAL A 170 3.20 -11.93 -3.03
CA VAL A 170 3.54 -10.91 -2.04
C VAL A 170 4.58 -9.97 -2.63
N SER A 171 4.30 -8.67 -2.58
CA SER A 171 5.25 -7.60 -2.91
C SER A 171 5.60 -6.83 -1.64
N ASP A 172 6.88 -6.54 -1.47
CA ASP A 172 7.39 -5.54 -0.53
C ASP A 172 8.47 -4.74 -1.26
N ARG A 173 8.03 -3.85 -2.15
CA ARG A 173 8.90 -3.04 -3.01
C ARG A 173 8.47 -1.59 -2.99
N TYR A 174 9.46 -0.73 -2.95
CA TYR A 174 9.27 0.71 -3.10
C TYR A 174 9.90 1.10 -4.43
N GLU A 175 9.09 1.30 -5.47
CA GLU A 175 9.61 1.76 -6.77
C GLU A 175 9.99 3.24 -6.70
N GLU A 176 11.05 3.63 -7.40
CA GLU A 176 11.48 5.04 -7.48
C GLU A 176 10.39 5.88 -8.18
N PRO A 177 9.82 6.89 -7.49
CA PRO A 177 8.89 7.80 -8.12
C PRO A 177 9.57 8.59 -9.25
N ALA A 178 8.88 8.79 -10.38
CA ALA A 178 9.45 9.50 -11.53
C ALA A 178 9.94 10.92 -11.19
N ASP A 179 9.27 11.59 -10.27
CA ASP A 179 9.57 12.95 -9.83
C ASP A 179 10.36 12.99 -8.51
N TRP A 180 11.05 11.90 -8.13
CA TRP A 180 11.80 11.83 -6.87
C TRP A 180 12.75 13.03 -6.71
N ASP A 181 12.54 13.82 -5.65
CA ASP A 181 13.34 15.02 -5.42
C ASP A 181 14.66 14.67 -4.74
N GLN A 182 15.70 14.48 -5.55
CA GLN A 182 17.05 14.22 -5.04
C GLN A 182 17.64 15.39 -4.23
N ASN A 183 17.17 16.63 -4.43
CA ASN A 183 17.67 17.76 -3.64
C ASN A 183 17.08 17.75 -2.23
N ALA A 184 15.79 17.41 -2.12
CA ALA A 184 15.10 17.35 -0.83
C ALA A 184 15.33 16.02 -0.09
N LEU A 185 15.49 14.89 -0.80
CA LEU A 185 15.52 13.55 -0.20
C LEU A 185 16.85 12.83 -0.39
N GLY A 186 17.75 13.33 -1.24
CA GLY A 186 19.00 12.68 -1.61
C GLY A 186 18.79 11.50 -2.56
N GLU A 187 19.83 10.69 -2.74
CA GLU A 187 19.80 9.51 -3.61
C GLU A 187 18.69 8.54 -3.18
N PHE A 188 17.96 8.02 -4.16
CA PHE A 188 16.89 7.07 -3.94
C PHE A 188 17.44 5.73 -3.43
N SER A 189 16.71 5.13 -2.48
CA SER A 189 16.81 3.70 -2.17
C SER A 189 15.47 3.23 -1.63
N GLU A 190 15.16 1.95 -1.79
CA GLU A 190 13.90 1.39 -1.29
C GLU A 190 13.80 1.53 0.23
N GLU A 191 14.90 1.33 0.96
CA GLU A 191 14.94 1.49 2.42
C GLU A 191 14.67 2.92 2.87
N LYS A 192 15.17 3.91 2.13
CA LYS A 192 14.87 5.32 2.39
C LYS A 192 13.41 5.62 2.14
N TYR A 193 12.85 5.11 1.04
CA TYR A 193 11.44 5.37 0.72
C TYR A 193 10.50 4.62 1.68
N ALA A 194 10.82 3.40 2.10
CA ALA A 194 10.12 2.67 3.14
C ALA A 194 10.08 3.47 4.45
N PHE A 195 11.24 3.99 4.89
CA PHE A 195 11.32 4.84 6.08
C PHE A 195 10.47 6.11 5.93
N PHE A 196 10.52 6.75 4.75
CA PHE A 196 9.69 7.91 4.44
C PHE A 196 8.19 7.61 4.59
N VAL A 197 7.71 6.53 3.98
CA VAL A 197 6.28 6.16 4.02
C VAL A 197 5.86 5.84 5.46
N THR A 198 6.72 5.12 6.19
CA THR A 198 6.49 4.75 7.60
C THR A 198 6.38 5.96 8.51
N VAL A 199 7.26 6.94 8.34
CA VAL A 199 7.31 8.12 9.21
C VAL A 199 6.19 9.11 8.90
N LEU A 200 5.91 9.36 7.63
CA LEU A 200 4.96 10.39 7.23
C LEU A 200 3.54 9.87 6.99
N GLY A 201 3.37 8.57 6.80
CA GLY A 201 2.08 7.97 6.49
C GLY A 201 1.53 8.35 5.12
N VAL A 202 2.38 8.81 4.20
CA VAL A 202 1.99 9.23 2.84
C VAL A 202 2.93 8.66 1.79
N LYS A 203 2.46 8.57 0.53
CA LYS A 203 3.31 8.33 -0.64
C LYS A 203 4.04 9.60 -1.06
N PHE A 204 5.14 9.42 -1.79
CA PHE A 204 5.84 10.54 -2.41
C PHE A 204 4.89 11.35 -3.30
N SER A 205 4.96 12.67 -3.18
CA SER A 205 4.32 13.61 -4.10
C SER A 205 5.19 14.86 -4.20
N PRO A 206 5.41 15.42 -5.40
CA PRO A 206 6.23 16.62 -5.57
C PRO A 206 5.61 17.86 -4.88
N TYR A 207 4.35 17.79 -4.48
CA TYR A 207 3.62 18.88 -3.85
C TYR A 207 3.66 18.87 -2.31
N LEU A 208 4.31 17.87 -1.70
CA LEU A 208 4.45 17.84 -0.24
C LEU A 208 5.29 19.01 0.27
N ASP A 209 5.07 19.42 1.52
CA ASP A 209 5.94 20.40 2.17
C ASP A 209 7.27 19.76 2.56
N TRP A 210 8.19 19.76 1.61
CA TRP A 210 9.52 19.20 1.79
C TRP A 210 10.31 19.90 2.88
N GLY A 211 10.06 21.17 3.20
CA GLY A 211 10.75 21.84 4.31
C GLY A 211 10.42 21.17 5.65
N THR A 212 9.13 21.01 5.93
CA THR A 212 8.64 20.40 7.17
C THR A 212 8.93 18.91 7.20
N TYR A 213 8.62 18.17 6.14
CA TYR A 213 8.80 16.73 6.12
C TYR A 213 10.26 16.31 6.09
N ASN A 214 11.15 17.04 5.40
CA ASN A 214 12.58 16.75 5.46
C ASN A 214 13.13 16.86 6.89
N GLN A 215 12.73 17.90 7.63
CA GLN A 215 13.14 18.06 9.03
C GLN A 215 12.63 16.88 9.88
N MET A 216 11.34 16.54 9.75
CA MET A 216 10.75 15.41 10.47
C MET A 216 11.46 14.09 10.17
N LEU A 217 11.77 13.83 8.90
CA LEU A 217 12.50 12.62 8.47
C LEU A 217 13.91 12.57 9.07
N ARG A 218 14.65 13.69 9.09
CA ARG A 218 15.98 13.76 9.71
C ARG A 218 15.93 13.51 11.21
N ASP A 219 14.96 14.10 11.91
CA ASP A 219 14.79 13.93 13.36
C ASP A 219 14.42 12.49 13.69
N LYS A 220 13.48 11.90 12.95
CA LYS A 220 13.05 10.51 13.13
C LYS A 220 14.15 9.51 12.78
N LEU A 221 14.96 9.79 11.76
CA LEU A 221 16.10 8.96 11.41
C LEU A 221 17.16 8.98 12.53
N THR A 222 17.43 10.16 13.09
CA THR A 222 18.33 10.31 14.23
C THR A 222 17.81 9.52 15.44
N GLU A 223 16.54 9.71 15.80
CA GLU A 223 15.87 8.98 16.88
C GLU A 223 15.93 7.46 16.67
N PHE A 224 15.68 6.99 15.44
CA PHE A 224 15.74 5.57 15.10
C PHE A 224 17.16 5.01 15.28
N ASN A 225 18.17 5.67 14.72
CA ASN A 225 19.56 5.21 14.78
C ASN A 225 20.13 5.24 16.20
N GLU A 226 19.74 6.22 17.03
CA GLU A 226 20.10 6.26 18.45
C GLU A 226 19.50 5.10 19.25
N LYS A 227 18.27 4.69 18.91
CA LYS A 227 17.59 3.55 19.55
C LYS A 227 18.08 2.19 19.04
N HIS A 228 18.68 2.13 17.85
CA HIS A 228 19.14 0.90 17.20
C HIS A 228 20.63 1.00 16.82
N PRO A 229 21.55 1.16 17.80
CA PRO A 229 22.98 1.35 17.52
C PRO A 229 23.64 0.15 16.84
N ASP A 230 23.10 -1.05 17.00
CA ASP A 230 23.60 -2.28 16.40
C ASP A 230 23.10 -2.50 14.96
N SER A 231 22.10 -1.72 14.53
CA SER A 231 21.52 -1.78 13.18
C SER A 231 21.00 -0.40 12.74
N PRO A 232 21.90 0.60 12.64
CA PRO A 232 21.50 1.92 12.16
C PRO A 232 21.14 1.85 10.67
N LYS A 233 20.21 2.68 10.24
CA LYS A 233 20.00 2.99 8.83
C LYS A 233 21.23 3.74 8.30
N ASP A 234 21.69 3.35 7.12
CA ASP A 234 22.92 3.82 6.48
C ASP A 234 22.70 5.01 5.53
N PHE A 235 21.45 5.34 5.22
CA PHE A 235 21.09 6.51 4.44
C PHE A 235 20.95 7.76 5.30
N THR A 236 21.00 8.93 4.65
CA THR A 236 20.71 10.24 5.25
C THR A 236 19.76 11.03 4.35
N PHE A 237 19.07 12.01 4.93
CA PHE A 237 18.36 13.03 4.17
C PHE A 237 19.22 14.31 4.12
N PRO A 238 19.36 14.96 2.95
CA PRO A 238 20.03 16.26 2.87
C PRO A 238 19.26 17.29 3.69
N VAL A 239 19.92 18.35 4.12
CA VAL A 239 19.20 19.46 4.78
C VAL A 239 18.41 20.20 3.72
N TRP A 240 17.09 20.09 3.80
CA TRP A 240 16.17 20.85 2.97
C TRP A 240 15.21 21.64 3.86
N THR A 241 15.20 22.94 3.64
CA THR A 241 14.60 23.94 4.53
C THR A 241 13.79 24.97 3.76
N LYS A 242 13.84 24.90 2.42
CA LYS A 242 13.05 25.72 1.52
C LYS A 242 11.60 25.23 1.54
N PRO A 243 10.65 26.08 1.96
CA PRO A 243 9.24 25.71 1.91
C PRO A 243 8.78 25.54 0.46
N ASN A 244 7.89 24.57 0.22
CA ASN A 244 7.34 24.34 -1.13
C ASN A 244 6.60 25.57 -1.69
N TRP A 245 5.95 26.35 -0.82
CA TRP A 245 5.20 27.55 -1.15
C TRP A 245 6.05 28.76 -1.52
N TRP A 246 7.37 28.67 -1.31
CA TRP A 246 8.28 29.75 -1.67
C TRP A 246 8.19 30.07 -3.18
N ASP A 247 8.08 29.06 -4.03
CA ASP A 247 8.08 29.23 -5.49
C ASP A 247 6.68 29.26 -6.12
N TRP A 248 5.61 29.30 -5.31
CA TRP A 248 4.25 29.39 -5.85
C TRP A 248 4.03 30.70 -6.62
N TYR A 249 3.04 30.71 -7.52
CA TYR A 249 2.68 31.91 -8.29
C TYR A 249 2.29 33.05 -7.34
N MET A 250 3.01 34.17 -7.43
CA MET A 250 2.92 35.30 -6.48
C MET A 250 3.20 34.91 -5.00
N GLY A 251 3.89 33.80 -4.77
CA GLY A 251 4.36 33.37 -3.46
C GLY A 251 5.58 34.17 -2.99
N ALA A 252 6.15 33.74 -1.85
CA ALA A 252 7.22 34.45 -1.16
C ALA A 252 8.43 34.75 -2.06
N GLY A 253 8.83 33.84 -2.94
CA GLY A 253 9.95 34.03 -3.87
C GLY A 253 9.77 35.19 -4.85
N THR A 254 8.53 35.58 -5.16
CA THR A 254 8.24 36.76 -5.98
C THR A 254 8.65 38.06 -5.27
N TYR A 255 8.45 38.11 -3.95
CA TYR A 255 8.70 39.29 -3.12
C TYR A 255 10.08 39.27 -2.43
N LEU A 256 10.51 38.10 -1.99
CA LEU A 256 11.74 37.88 -1.22
C LEU A 256 12.93 37.50 -2.11
N GLY A 257 12.70 37.05 -3.34
CA GLY A 257 13.72 36.61 -4.29
C GLY A 257 14.24 35.19 -4.01
N GLU A 258 15.47 34.91 -4.42
CA GLU A 258 16.10 33.59 -4.24
C GLU A 258 16.15 33.19 -2.76
N PHE A 259 15.82 31.93 -2.49
CA PHE A 259 15.83 31.35 -1.15
C PHE A 259 17.26 31.15 -0.63
N SER A 260 17.46 31.42 0.66
CA SER A 260 18.66 31.01 1.42
C SER A 260 18.32 30.95 2.90
N GLU A 261 19.06 30.14 3.68
CA GLU A 261 18.85 30.05 5.13
C GLU A 261 19.00 31.40 5.84
N ALA A 262 20.05 32.15 5.50
CA ALA A 262 20.27 33.47 6.07
C ALA A 262 19.11 34.44 5.80
N LYS A 263 18.48 34.34 4.61
CA LYS A 263 17.29 35.13 4.28
C LYS A 263 16.07 34.67 5.06
N LYS A 264 15.85 33.36 5.18
CA LYS A 264 14.76 32.79 5.98
C LYS A 264 14.86 33.26 7.43
N GLU A 265 16.02 33.10 8.07
CA GLU A 265 16.25 33.54 9.46
C GLU A 265 16.02 35.05 9.62
N PHE A 266 16.54 35.86 8.70
CA PHE A 266 16.33 37.29 8.71
C PHE A 266 14.84 37.66 8.59
N VAL A 267 14.13 37.08 7.62
CA VAL A 267 12.71 37.33 7.40
C VAL A 267 11.90 36.97 8.64
N ILE A 268 12.09 35.77 9.21
CA ILE A 268 11.43 35.32 10.45
C ILE A 268 11.72 36.30 11.61
N SER A 269 12.97 36.78 11.74
CA SER A 269 13.32 37.72 12.80
C SER A 269 12.60 39.07 12.70
N VAL A 270 12.17 39.45 11.49
CA VAL A 270 11.49 40.73 11.22
C VAL A 270 9.97 40.58 11.29
N VAL A 271 9.41 39.52 10.68
CA VAL A 271 7.96 39.34 10.53
C VAL A 271 7.36 38.44 11.60
N GLY A 272 8.16 37.68 12.35
CA GLY A 272 7.69 36.65 13.28
C GLY A 272 7.49 35.30 12.60
N GLU A 273 7.67 34.21 13.36
CA GLU A 273 7.53 32.84 12.86
C GLU A 273 6.08 32.53 12.45
N GLU A 274 5.11 33.10 13.16
CA GLU A 274 3.68 32.96 12.88
C GLU A 274 3.23 33.57 11.55
N ASN A 275 4.01 34.53 11.02
CA ASN A 275 3.75 35.18 9.73
C ASN A 275 4.65 34.62 8.61
N TYR A 276 5.41 33.56 8.85
CA TYR A 276 6.23 32.90 7.83
C TYR A 276 5.48 31.70 7.22
N THR A 277 4.43 31.98 6.45
CA THR A 277 3.55 30.97 5.87
C THR A 277 3.21 31.26 4.40
N ASP A 278 2.51 30.34 3.74
CA ASP A 278 2.05 30.45 2.35
C ASP A 278 0.94 31.50 2.13
N TRP A 279 0.16 31.81 3.16
CA TRP A 279 -0.92 32.82 3.11
C TRP A 279 -0.48 34.22 3.56
N THR A 280 0.81 34.42 3.83
CA THR A 280 1.33 35.73 4.22
C THR A 280 1.16 36.74 3.09
N ASP A 281 0.60 37.92 3.43
CA ASP A 281 0.59 39.07 2.54
C ASP A 281 1.99 39.69 2.49
N TRP A 282 2.87 39.06 1.72
CA TRP A 282 4.28 39.46 1.58
C TRP A 282 4.43 40.92 1.14
N ALA A 283 3.52 41.42 0.30
CA ALA A 283 3.52 42.81 -0.15
C ALA A 283 3.43 43.80 1.02
N SER A 284 2.61 43.49 2.03
CA SER A 284 2.44 44.34 3.21
C SER A 284 3.69 44.42 4.09
N PHE A 285 4.51 43.36 4.11
CA PHE A 285 5.75 43.30 4.89
C PHE A 285 6.97 43.88 4.16
N MET A 286 6.89 44.08 2.84
CA MET A 286 8.04 44.57 2.05
C MET A 286 8.64 45.88 2.56
N PRO A 287 7.87 46.91 2.95
CA PRO A 287 8.45 48.15 3.49
C PRO A 287 9.30 47.90 4.74
N GLN A 288 8.77 47.12 5.68
CA GLN A 288 9.45 46.78 6.94
C GLN A 288 10.70 45.92 6.68
N LEU A 289 10.61 44.93 5.79
CA LEU A 289 11.72 44.05 5.44
C LEU A 289 12.86 44.81 4.79
N ARG A 290 12.56 45.71 3.84
CA ARG A 290 13.58 46.57 3.20
C ARG A 290 14.25 47.50 4.20
N GLU A 291 13.46 48.17 5.06
CA GLU A 291 13.99 49.05 6.10
C GLU A 291 14.92 48.29 7.05
N ALA A 292 14.50 47.10 7.52
CA ALA A 292 15.30 46.27 8.40
C ALA A 292 16.60 45.78 7.73
N TYR A 293 16.55 45.45 6.43
CA TYR A 293 17.70 44.99 5.67
C TYR A 293 18.74 46.10 5.49
N ASP A 294 18.28 47.30 5.12
CA ASP A 294 19.14 48.47 4.96
C ASP A 294 19.74 48.90 6.31
N ALA A 295 18.94 48.90 7.38
CA ALA A 295 19.40 49.21 8.74
C ALA A 295 20.47 48.22 9.21
N TYR A 296 20.24 46.90 9.03
CA TYR A 296 21.22 45.89 9.42
C TYR A 296 22.55 46.08 8.70
N ASN A 297 22.51 46.28 7.38
CA ASN A 297 23.73 46.43 6.58
C ASN A 297 24.45 47.75 6.84
N ALA A 298 23.73 48.81 7.21
CA ALA A 298 24.31 50.07 7.64
C ALA A 298 25.03 49.95 9.00
N ASP A 299 24.45 49.19 9.94
CA ASP A 299 25.02 48.94 11.26
C ASP A 299 26.18 47.93 11.23
N HIS A 300 26.22 47.06 10.20
CA HIS A 300 27.22 46.02 10.02
C HIS A 300 27.97 46.15 8.68
N PRO A 301 28.67 47.28 8.42
CA PRO A 301 29.28 47.54 7.11
C PRO A 301 30.38 46.52 6.74
N ASP A 302 31.08 45.96 7.73
CA ASP A 302 32.12 44.95 7.53
C ASP A 302 31.57 43.51 7.44
N LYS A 303 30.27 43.33 7.70
CA LYS A 303 29.61 42.01 7.69
C LYS A 303 28.14 42.15 7.25
N PRO A 304 27.89 42.54 5.99
CA PRO A 304 26.53 42.64 5.47
C PRO A 304 25.85 41.26 5.42
N LEU A 305 24.53 41.27 5.31
CA LEU A 305 23.73 40.07 5.11
C LEU A 305 24.19 39.32 3.84
N PRO A 306 24.35 37.99 3.89
CA PRO A 306 24.96 37.21 2.82
C PRO A 306 23.95 36.85 1.71
N PHE A 307 23.01 37.74 1.40
CA PHE A 307 22.02 37.55 0.34
C PHE A 307 21.71 38.88 -0.36
N ALA A 308 21.23 38.80 -1.60
CA ALA A 308 20.91 39.99 -2.39
C ALA A 308 19.72 40.78 -1.80
N PRO A 309 19.67 42.11 -2.00
CA PRO A 309 18.51 42.92 -1.61
C PRO A 309 17.20 42.38 -2.19
N PHE A 310 16.09 42.68 -1.51
CA PHE A 310 14.78 42.23 -1.97
C PHE A 310 14.44 42.78 -3.37
N PRO A 311 13.88 41.95 -4.28
CA PRO A 311 13.39 42.37 -5.60
C PRO A 311 12.50 43.62 -5.54
N PRO A 312 12.38 44.43 -6.61
CA PRO A 312 11.36 45.48 -6.67
C PRO A 312 9.96 44.86 -6.55
N ASP A 313 8.98 45.65 -6.08
CA ASP A 313 7.61 45.15 -5.95
C ASP A 313 7.09 44.68 -7.32
N PRO A 314 6.49 43.48 -7.41
CA PRO A 314 6.04 42.94 -8.68
C PRO A 314 4.93 43.83 -9.27
N GLU A 315 5.00 44.08 -10.58
CA GLU A 315 3.88 44.72 -11.30
C GLU A 315 2.69 43.77 -11.28
N VAL A 316 1.65 44.12 -10.50
CA VAL A 316 0.38 43.38 -10.52
C VAL A 316 -0.30 43.71 -11.86
N PRO A 317 -0.54 42.73 -12.75
CA PRO A 317 -1.31 42.99 -13.96
C PRO A 317 -2.68 43.52 -13.57
N ASP A 318 -3.09 44.65 -14.15
CA ASP A 318 -4.44 45.19 -13.98
C ASP A 318 -5.46 44.07 -14.20
N LYS A 319 -6.13 43.63 -13.12
CA LYS A 319 -7.32 42.80 -13.21
C LYS A 319 -8.47 43.68 -13.68
N ASP A 320 -8.40 44.15 -14.92
CA ASP A 320 -9.52 44.69 -15.71
C ASP A 320 -9.03 45.10 -17.11
N LYS A 321 -9.02 44.13 -18.04
CA LYS A 321 -9.43 44.32 -19.44
C LYS A 321 -10.14 43.10 -19.99
#